data_AF-A0A7Y2DWV7-F1
#
_entry.id   AF-A0A7Y2DWV7-F1
#
_cell.length_a   1.000
_cell.length_b   1.000
_cell.length_c   1.000
_cell.angle_alpha   90.00
_cell.angle_beta   90.00
_cell.angle_gamma   90.00
#
_symmetry.space_group_name_H-M   'P 1'
#
loop_
_entity.id
_entity.type
_entity.pdbx_description
1 polymer ?
#
loop_
_entity_poly.entity_id
_entity_poly.type
_entity_poly.pdbx_seq_one_letter_code
_entity_poly.pdbx_strand_id
1 'polypeptide(L)'
;MLDDNKLEQEERERMRNYKDAKRVAESEVHEEIAEEAENIKAERRDDARNIAELMQEKAVDEVAQTNREVERGRVVARVSQIVDYLFFLIYGLLSIRLLLELFAARESAGFVKFIKTATGLLHQPFAGIVPSPTVEGGFTLALPIVVAIVVYVLIHLAINNLLRIFAHRKTTV
;
A
#
# COMPACT_ATOMS: atom_id res chain seq x y z
N MET A 1 -9.40 -84.47 53.30
CA MET A 1 -8.91 -84.02 51.97
C MET A 1 -10.05 -83.78 50.95
N LEU A 2 -11.33 -83.77 51.34
CA LEU A 2 -12.46 -83.61 50.40
C LEU A 2 -13.11 -82.20 50.41
N ASP A 3 -12.92 -81.39 51.47
CA ASP A 3 -13.46 -80.01 51.55
C ASP A 3 -12.64 -78.97 50.79
N ASP A 4 -11.32 -79.13 50.70
CA ASP A 4 -10.41 -78.20 49.99
C ASP A 4 -10.75 -78.08 48.50
N ASN A 5 -11.13 -79.19 47.87
CA ASN A 5 -11.35 -79.25 46.42
C ASN A 5 -12.66 -78.54 46.00
N LYS A 6 -13.63 -78.40 46.91
CA LYS A 6 -14.91 -77.73 46.65
C LYS A 6 -14.78 -76.20 46.77
N LEU A 7 -14.03 -75.74 47.75
CA LEU A 7 -13.68 -74.32 47.92
C LEU A 7 -12.87 -73.79 46.74
N GLU A 8 -11.89 -74.58 46.26
CA GLU A 8 -11.13 -74.23 45.05
C GLU A 8 -12.01 -74.10 43.80
N GLN A 9 -13.04 -74.94 43.66
CA GLN A 9 -13.95 -74.85 42.51
C GLN A 9 -14.81 -73.59 42.57
N GLU A 10 -15.36 -73.26 43.75
CA GLU A 10 -16.19 -72.06 43.93
C GLU A 10 -15.38 -70.77 43.74
N GLU A 11 -14.12 -70.72 44.20
CA GLU A 11 -13.23 -69.58 43.95
C GLU A 11 -12.89 -69.42 42.46
N ARG A 12 -12.69 -70.52 41.73
CA ARG A 12 -12.45 -70.49 40.28
C ARG A 12 -13.67 -69.99 39.51
N GLU A 13 -14.88 -70.26 39.99
CA GLU A 13 -16.11 -69.71 39.39
C GLU A 13 -16.26 -68.22 39.69
N ARG A 14 -16.04 -67.78 40.94
CA ARG A 14 -16.07 -66.34 41.29
C ARG A 14 -15.03 -65.53 40.53
N MET A 15 -13.82 -66.06 40.39
CA MET A 15 -12.76 -65.40 39.62
C MET A 15 -13.07 -65.31 38.12
N ARG A 16 -13.74 -66.33 37.55
CA ARG A 16 -14.21 -66.27 36.16
C ARG A 16 -15.27 -65.20 36.00
N ASN A 17 -16.30 -65.20 36.86
CA ASN A 17 -17.37 -64.22 36.81
C ASN A 17 -16.85 -62.78 37.01
N TYR A 18 -15.91 -62.57 37.92
CA TYR A 18 -15.27 -61.26 38.11
C TYR A 18 -14.44 -60.83 36.89
N LYS A 19 -13.66 -61.75 36.29
CA LYS A 19 -12.87 -61.46 35.09
C LYS A 19 -13.76 -61.17 33.89
N ASP A 20 -14.88 -61.88 33.76
CA ASP A 20 -15.81 -61.69 32.66
C ASP A 20 -16.58 -60.38 32.82
N ALA A 21 -17.06 -60.05 34.03
CA ALA A 21 -17.67 -58.76 34.33
C ALA A 21 -16.70 -57.59 34.10
N LYS A 22 -15.44 -57.74 34.54
CA LYS A 22 -14.38 -56.74 34.30
C LYS A 22 -14.10 -56.56 32.80
N ARG A 23 -14.04 -57.64 32.03
CA ARG A 23 -13.77 -57.58 30.58
C ARG A 23 -14.91 -56.87 29.83
N VAL A 24 -16.15 -57.11 30.23
CA VAL A 24 -17.33 -56.42 29.66
C VAL A 24 -17.30 -54.92 29.98
N ALA A 25 -17.02 -54.56 31.23
CA ALA A 25 -16.90 -53.16 31.63
C ALA A 25 -15.73 -52.45 30.91
N GLU A 26 -14.58 -53.12 30.76
CA GLU A 26 -13.44 -52.57 30.00
C GLU A 26 -13.79 -52.38 28.52
N SER A 27 -14.55 -53.29 27.90
CA SER A 27 -14.98 -53.13 26.51
C SER A 27 -15.98 -51.98 26.34
N GLU A 28 -16.93 -51.82 27.25
CA GLU A 28 -17.95 -50.76 27.21
C GLU A 28 -17.30 -49.38 27.36
N VAL A 29 -16.37 -49.23 28.30
CA VAL A 29 -15.60 -47.99 28.50
C VAL A 29 -14.70 -47.69 27.30
N HIS A 30 -14.08 -48.70 26.69
CA HIS A 30 -13.28 -48.49 25.48
C HIS A 30 -14.13 -48.08 24.28
N GLU A 31 -15.36 -48.58 24.17
CA GLU A 31 -16.31 -48.20 23.13
C GLU A 31 -16.79 -46.75 23.34
N GLU A 32 -17.16 -46.39 24.58
CA GLU A 32 -17.56 -45.02 24.94
C GLU A 32 -16.42 -44.01 24.70
N ILE A 33 -15.19 -44.32 25.11
CA ILE A 33 -14.03 -43.45 24.87
C ILE A 33 -13.72 -43.34 23.36
N ALA A 34 -13.91 -44.42 22.60
CA ALA A 34 -13.70 -44.39 21.15
C ALA A 34 -14.75 -43.50 20.45
N GLU A 35 -16.01 -43.60 20.86
CA GLU A 35 -17.11 -42.77 20.34
C GLU A 35 -16.93 -41.30 20.72
N GLU A 36 -16.59 -41.01 21.98
CA GLU A 36 -16.32 -39.64 22.45
C GLU A 36 -15.09 -39.03 21.75
N ALA A 37 -14.03 -39.82 21.52
CA ALA A 37 -12.86 -39.38 20.78
C ALA A 37 -13.17 -39.08 19.30
N GLU A 38 -14.05 -39.85 18.66
CA GLU A 38 -14.53 -39.58 17.30
C GLU A 38 -15.32 -38.26 17.25
N ASN A 39 -16.23 -38.05 18.20
CA ASN A 39 -17.04 -36.84 18.29
C ASN A 39 -16.19 -35.58 18.51
N ILE A 40 -15.24 -35.61 19.45
CA ILE A 40 -14.31 -34.50 19.71
C ILE A 40 -13.46 -34.19 18.46
N LYS A 41 -13.07 -35.22 17.71
CA LYS A 41 -12.28 -35.05 16.49
C LYS A 41 -13.11 -34.47 15.34
N ALA A 42 -14.38 -34.82 15.25
CA ALA A 42 -15.32 -34.24 14.28
C ALA A 42 -15.57 -32.75 14.57
N GLU A 43 -15.89 -32.41 15.82
CA GLU A 43 -16.11 -31.03 16.26
C GLU A 43 -14.89 -30.14 16.01
N ARG A 44 -13.69 -30.59 16.40
CA ARG A 44 -12.44 -29.85 16.14
C ARG A 44 -12.13 -29.69 14.64
N ARG A 45 -12.54 -30.64 13.80
CA ARG A 45 -12.38 -30.52 12.33
C ARG A 45 -13.30 -29.47 11.77
N ASP A 46 -14.54 -29.40 12.25
CA ASP A 46 -15.51 -28.40 11.83
C ASP A 46 -15.09 -27.00 12.29
N ASP A 47 -14.61 -26.86 13.53
CA ASP A 47 -14.04 -25.60 14.03
C ASP A 47 -12.84 -25.15 13.20
N ALA A 48 -11.90 -26.05 12.93
CA ALA A 48 -10.74 -25.74 12.11
C ALA A 48 -11.13 -25.30 10.69
N ARG A 49 -12.19 -25.91 10.13
CA ARG A 49 -12.71 -25.56 8.80
C ARG A 49 -13.40 -24.20 8.81
N ASN A 50 -14.21 -23.92 9.83
CA ASN A 50 -14.88 -22.63 10.01
C ASN A 50 -13.86 -21.49 10.16
N ILE A 51 -12.80 -21.71 10.94
CA ILE A 51 -11.71 -20.73 11.10
C ILE A 51 -10.97 -20.53 9.77
N ALA A 52 -10.69 -21.60 9.01
CA ALA A 52 -10.05 -21.50 7.71
C ALA A 52 -10.90 -20.72 6.69
N GLU A 53 -12.22 -20.95 6.67
CA GLU A 53 -13.16 -20.23 5.81
C GLU A 53 -13.20 -18.73 6.17
N LEU A 54 -13.26 -18.38 7.46
CA LEU A 54 -13.20 -16.99 7.94
C LEU A 54 -11.87 -16.30 7.60
N MET A 55 -10.75 -17.02 7.76
CA MET A 55 -9.43 -16.50 7.41
C MET A 55 -9.29 -16.29 5.90
N GLN A 56 -9.85 -17.19 5.10
CA GLN A 56 -9.85 -17.06 3.64
C GLN A 56 -10.73 -15.89 3.19
N GLU A 57 -11.92 -15.72 3.75
CA GLU A 57 -12.81 -14.58 3.47
C GLU A 57 -12.12 -13.26 3.84
N LYS A 58 -11.56 -13.16 5.06
CA LYS A 58 -10.86 -11.97 5.52
C LYS A 58 -9.62 -11.66 4.67
N ALA A 59 -8.84 -12.67 4.32
CA ALA A 59 -7.66 -12.50 3.47
C ALA A 59 -8.04 -12.05 2.05
N VAL A 60 -9.14 -12.57 1.49
CA VAL A 60 -9.65 -12.15 0.18
C VAL A 60 -10.13 -10.70 0.24
N ASP A 61 -10.85 -10.30 1.29
CA ASP A 61 -11.34 -8.92 1.43
C ASP A 61 -10.19 -7.94 1.70
N GLU A 62 -9.21 -8.29 2.54
CA GLU A 62 -8.01 -7.51 2.79
C GLU A 62 -7.15 -7.33 1.53
N VAL A 63 -6.98 -8.39 0.73
CA VAL A 63 -6.27 -8.32 -0.56
C VAL A 63 -7.06 -7.50 -1.59
N ALA A 64 -8.38 -7.59 -1.61
CA ALA A 64 -9.24 -6.80 -2.49
C ALA A 64 -9.23 -5.30 -2.13
N GLN A 65 -9.28 -4.98 -0.84
CA GLN A 65 -9.15 -3.62 -0.31
C GLN A 65 -7.75 -3.05 -0.60
N THR A 66 -6.70 -3.82 -0.29
CA THR A 66 -5.31 -3.44 -0.56
C THR A 66 -5.08 -3.16 -2.04
N ASN A 67 -5.54 -4.04 -2.96
CA ASN A 67 -5.36 -3.81 -4.39
C ASN A 67 -6.09 -2.55 -4.88
N ARG A 68 -7.31 -2.30 -4.39
CA ARG A 68 -8.11 -1.13 -4.80
C ARG A 68 -7.55 0.19 -4.26
N GLU A 69 -6.94 0.15 -3.08
CA GLU A 69 -6.24 1.29 -2.47
C GLU A 69 -4.89 1.55 -3.17
N VAL A 70 -4.15 0.50 -3.49
CA VAL A 70 -2.87 0.55 -4.21
C VAL A 70 -3.05 1.04 -5.66
N GLU A 71 -4.10 0.62 -6.39
CA GLU A 71 -4.36 1.08 -7.75
C GLU A 71 -4.70 2.58 -7.81
N ARG A 72 -5.55 3.07 -6.91
CA ARG A 72 -5.95 4.49 -6.89
C ARG A 72 -4.85 5.40 -6.38
N GLY A 73 -4.08 4.97 -5.38
CA GLY A 73 -2.89 5.68 -4.91
C GLY A 73 -1.83 5.80 -6.01
N ARG A 74 -1.61 4.74 -6.80
CA ARG A 74 -0.62 4.73 -7.90
C ARG A 74 -0.97 5.68 -9.04
N VAL A 75 -2.24 5.84 -9.40
CA VAL A 75 -2.64 6.76 -10.48
C VAL A 75 -2.44 8.22 -10.06
N VAL A 76 -2.88 8.60 -8.86
CA VAL A 76 -2.72 9.98 -8.36
C VAL A 76 -1.25 10.32 -8.16
N ALA A 77 -0.45 9.39 -7.62
CA ALA A 77 1.00 9.56 -7.48
C ALA A 77 1.68 9.78 -8.85
N ARG A 78 1.27 9.03 -9.88
CA ARG A 78 1.83 9.18 -11.24
C ARG A 78 1.46 10.52 -11.87
N VAL A 79 0.24 11.01 -11.67
CA VAL A 79 -0.17 12.34 -12.16
C VAL A 79 0.64 13.45 -11.48
N SER A 80 0.82 13.37 -10.16
CA SER A 80 1.68 14.33 -9.43
C SER A 80 3.09 14.35 -9.99
N GLN A 81 3.67 13.17 -10.24
CA GLN A 81 5.04 13.05 -10.76
C GLN A 81 5.20 13.67 -12.16
N ILE A 82 4.21 13.49 -13.04
CA ILE A 82 4.22 14.09 -14.38
C ILE A 82 4.12 15.62 -14.28
N VAL A 83 3.21 16.12 -13.43
CA VAL A 83 3.03 17.55 -13.20
C VAL A 83 4.32 18.16 -12.66
N ASP A 84 4.93 17.55 -11.64
CA ASP A 84 6.19 17.99 -11.05
C ASP A 84 7.29 18.07 -12.12
N TYR A 85 7.44 17.03 -12.93
CA TYR A 85 8.43 17.00 -14.01
C TYR A 85 8.22 18.12 -15.04
N LEU A 86 6.98 18.40 -15.42
CA LEU A 86 6.65 19.51 -16.32
C LEU A 86 7.02 20.87 -15.71
N PHE A 87 6.76 21.07 -14.42
CA PHE A 87 7.17 22.30 -13.72
C PHE A 87 8.69 22.44 -13.64
N PHE A 88 9.41 21.37 -13.30
CA PHE A 88 10.88 21.37 -13.31
C PHE A 88 11.43 21.70 -14.70
N LEU A 89 10.82 21.17 -15.76
CA LEU A 89 11.20 21.49 -17.13
C LEU A 89 10.98 22.99 -17.42
N ILE A 90 9.81 23.54 -17.07
CA ILE A 90 9.50 24.96 -17.23
C ILE A 90 10.51 25.85 -16.47
N TYR A 91 10.85 25.50 -15.22
CA TYR A 91 11.85 26.22 -14.43
C TYR A 91 13.22 26.17 -15.07
N GLY A 92 13.63 25.00 -15.58
CA GLY A 92 14.90 24.84 -16.27
C GLY A 92 14.98 25.76 -17.49
N LEU A 93 13.95 25.75 -18.34
CA LEU A 93 13.93 26.59 -19.54
C LEU A 93 13.91 28.10 -19.21
N LEU A 94 13.10 28.54 -18.24
CA LEU A 94 13.04 29.94 -17.81
C LEU A 94 14.36 30.38 -17.15
N SER A 95 15.00 29.51 -16.37
CA SER A 95 16.28 29.81 -15.73
C SER A 95 17.40 29.91 -16.76
N ILE A 96 17.44 28.99 -17.75
CA ILE A 96 18.36 29.09 -18.87
C ILE A 96 18.14 30.41 -19.61
N ARG A 97 16.88 30.79 -19.91
CA ARG A 97 16.56 32.07 -20.54
C ARG A 97 17.09 33.24 -19.71
N LEU A 98 16.86 33.24 -18.40
CA LEU A 98 17.35 34.28 -17.49
C LEU A 98 18.87 34.40 -17.54
N LEU A 99 19.59 33.27 -17.50
CA LEU A 99 21.05 33.25 -17.59
C LEU A 99 21.55 33.77 -18.94
N LEU A 100 20.89 33.40 -20.04
CA LEU A 100 21.22 33.91 -21.37
C LEU A 100 21.03 35.43 -21.47
N GLU A 101 19.94 35.97 -20.93
CA GLU A 101 19.70 37.42 -20.88
C GLU A 101 20.70 38.14 -19.97
N LEU A 102 21.01 37.52 -18.83
CA LEU A 102 21.96 38.05 -17.86
C LEU A 102 23.36 38.14 -18.46
N PHE A 103 23.81 37.11 -19.16
CA PHE A 103 25.14 37.06 -19.79
C PHE A 103 25.21 37.74 -21.16
N ALA A 104 24.22 38.55 -21.53
CA ALA A 104 24.19 39.24 -22.83
C ALA A 104 24.41 38.29 -24.02
N ALA A 105 23.79 37.10 -23.97
CA ALA A 105 24.01 36.06 -24.97
C ALA A 105 23.63 36.54 -26.37
N ARG A 106 24.41 36.14 -27.37
CA ARG A 106 24.20 36.54 -28.77
C ARG A 106 22.88 35.99 -29.30
N GLU A 107 21.96 36.87 -29.68
CA GLU A 107 20.65 36.47 -30.22
C GLU A 107 20.74 35.70 -31.55
N SER A 108 21.85 35.85 -32.28
CA SER A 108 22.12 35.10 -33.51
C SER A 108 22.43 33.61 -33.26
N ALA A 109 22.68 33.21 -32.02
CA ALA A 109 22.92 31.81 -31.68
C ALA A 109 21.60 31.01 -31.76
N GLY A 110 21.62 29.89 -32.50
CA GLY A 110 20.45 29.03 -32.67
C GLY A 110 19.85 28.53 -31.35
N PHE A 111 20.70 28.23 -30.36
CA PHE A 111 20.27 27.82 -29.02
C PHE A 111 19.49 28.92 -28.28
N VAL A 112 19.98 30.17 -28.34
CA VAL A 112 19.29 31.32 -27.70
C VAL A 112 17.92 31.53 -28.33
N LYS A 113 17.85 31.49 -29.67
CA LYS A 113 16.59 31.61 -30.41
C LYS A 113 15.60 30.50 -30.06
N PHE A 114 16.08 29.26 -29.94
CA PHE A 114 15.26 28.12 -29.53
C PHE A 114 14.67 28.34 -28.13
N ILE A 115 15.49 28.69 -27.13
CA ILE A 115 15.03 28.94 -25.76
C ILE A 115 14.06 30.12 -25.72
N LYS A 116 14.37 31.26 -26.36
CA LYS A 116 13.49 32.44 -26.39
C LYS A 116 12.14 32.12 -27.05
N THR A 117 12.11 31.26 -28.06
CA THR A 117 10.88 30.81 -28.74
C THR A 117 10.08 29.86 -27.86
N ALA A 118 10.71 28.81 -27.32
CA ALA A 118 10.05 27.81 -26.48
C ALA A 118 9.45 28.41 -25.20
N THR A 119 10.16 29.37 -24.60
CA THR A 119 9.69 30.08 -23.40
C THR A 119 8.90 31.34 -23.71
N GLY A 120 8.74 31.71 -24.98
CA GLY A 120 8.10 32.95 -25.41
C GLY A 120 6.68 33.08 -24.87
N LEU A 121 5.87 32.02 -25.07
CA LEU A 121 4.49 31.99 -24.61
C LEU A 121 4.36 32.05 -23.08
N LEU A 122 5.28 31.40 -22.37
CA LEU A 122 5.30 31.36 -20.90
C LEU A 122 5.73 32.71 -20.29
N HIS A 123 6.55 33.46 -21.01
CA HIS A 123 7.09 34.75 -20.58
C HIS A 123 6.21 35.94 -20.99
N GLN A 124 5.52 35.86 -22.12
CA GLN A 124 4.70 36.92 -22.70
C GLN A 124 3.78 37.64 -21.69
N PRO A 125 3.01 36.96 -20.82
CA PRO A 125 2.14 37.67 -19.88
C PRO A 125 2.89 38.49 -18.83
N PHE A 126 4.17 38.18 -18.58
CA PHE A 126 5.02 38.90 -17.61
C PHE A 126 5.88 39.98 -18.27
N ALA A 127 5.95 40.00 -19.60
CA ALA A 127 6.73 40.98 -20.34
C ALA A 127 6.18 42.39 -20.08
N GLY A 128 7.05 43.29 -19.61
CA GLY A 128 6.69 44.69 -19.35
C GLY A 128 6.04 44.97 -17.99
N ILE A 129 5.81 43.96 -17.13
CA ILE A 129 5.29 44.20 -15.76
C ILE A 129 6.32 44.92 -14.89
N VAL A 130 7.60 44.57 -15.05
CA VAL A 130 8.71 45.12 -14.26
C VAL A 130 9.82 45.61 -15.19
N PRO A 131 10.35 46.84 -15.01
CA PRO A 131 11.47 47.33 -15.79
C PRO A 131 12.69 46.42 -15.59
N SER A 132 13.43 46.14 -16.67
CA SER A 132 14.64 45.30 -16.60
C SER A 132 15.88 46.20 -16.62
N PRO A 133 16.61 46.36 -15.49
CA PRO A 133 17.83 47.16 -15.47
C PRO A 133 18.90 46.50 -16.34
N THR A 134 19.53 47.31 -17.18
CA THR A 134 20.61 46.89 -18.08
C THR A 134 21.87 47.64 -17.69
N VAL A 135 22.99 46.94 -17.57
CA VAL A 135 24.31 47.51 -17.23
C VAL A 135 25.15 47.73 -18.48
N GLU A 136 26.10 48.66 -18.44
CA GLU A 136 27.06 48.88 -19.52
C GLU A 136 27.81 47.57 -19.81
N GLY A 137 27.76 47.10 -21.06
CA GLY A 137 28.25 45.78 -21.47
C GLY A 137 27.15 44.79 -21.88
N GLY A 138 25.87 45.17 -21.78
CA GLY A 138 24.72 44.41 -22.30
C GLY A 138 24.13 43.38 -21.34
N PHE A 139 24.67 43.27 -20.13
CA PHE A 139 24.13 42.42 -19.07
C PHE A 139 22.76 42.95 -18.66
N THR A 140 21.71 42.14 -18.83
CA THR A 140 20.33 42.55 -18.55
C THR A 140 19.74 41.65 -17.47
N LEU A 141 19.42 42.22 -16.31
CA LEU A 141 18.67 41.48 -15.32
C LEU A 141 17.18 41.52 -15.70
N ALA A 142 16.72 40.46 -16.35
CA ALA A 142 15.34 40.33 -16.78
C ALA A 142 14.42 40.01 -15.60
N LEU A 143 14.08 41.03 -14.82
CA LEU A 143 13.14 40.94 -13.69
C LEU A 143 11.79 40.30 -14.07
N PRO A 144 11.21 40.53 -15.27
CA PRO A 144 10.04 39.79 -15.73
C PRO A 144 10.21 38.27 -15.76
N ILE A 145 11.41 37.75 -16.06
CA ILE A 145 11.67 36.30 -16.03
C ILE A 145 11.72 35.80 -14.59
N VAL A 146 12.32 36.57 -13.68
CA VAL A 146 12.34 36.24 -12.25
C VAL A 146 10.90 36.17 -11.70
N VAL A 147 10.06 37.15 -12.04
CA VAL A 147 8.64 37.14 -11.67
C VAL A 147 7.93 35.92 -12.25
N ALA A 148 8.18 35.57 -13.52
CA ALA A 148 7.60 34.38 -14.13
C ALA A 148 7.96 33.11 -13.32
N ILE A 149 9.23 32.94 -12.94
CA ILE A 149 9.68 31.80 -12.11
C ILE A 149 8.90 31.76 -10.80
N VAL A 150 8.82 32.89 -10.07
CA VAL A 150 8.09 32.98 -8.80
C VAL A 150 6.62 32.59 -8.96
N VAL A 151 5.96 33.10 -9.99
CA VAL A 151 4.55 32.79 -10.25
C VAL A 151 4.34 31.31 -10.57
N TYR A 152 5.19 30.71 -11.40
CA TYR A 152 5.09 29.28 -11.69
C TYR A 152 5.36 28.41 -10.45
N VAL A 153 6.26 28.81 -9.55
CA VAL A 153 6.45 28.14 -8.25
C VAL A 153 5.18 28.18 -7.42
N LEU A 154 4.51 29.32 -7.33
CA LEU A 154 3.24 29.42 -6.60
C LEU A 154 2.14 28.54 -7.22
N ILE A 155 2.06 28.50 -8.56
CA ILE A 155 1.12 27.63 -9.27
C ILE A 155 1.44 26.15 -9.01
N HIS A 156 2.70 25.76 -9.05
CA HIS A 156 3.14 24.39 -8.77
C HIS A 156 2.79 23.96 -7.35
N LEU A 157 3.02 24.83 -6.36
CA LEU A 157 2.60 24.59 -4.98
C LEU A 157 1.08 24.45 -4.87
N ALA A 158 0.32 25.32 -5.53
CA ALA A 158 -1.14 25.25 -5.52
C ALA A 158 -1.65 23.92 -6.11
N ILE A 159 -1.11 23.50 -7.25
CA ILE A 159 -1.49 22.24 -7.91
C ILE A 159 -1.07 21.04 -7.07
N ASN A 160 0.15 21.01 -6.53
CA ASN A 160 0.61 19.91 -5.69
C ASN A 160 -0.25 19.77 -4.43
N ASN A 161 -0.57 20.88 -3.76
CA ASN A 161 -1.48 20.87 -2.62
C ASN A 161 -2.89 20.40 -3.00
N LEU A 162 -3.40 20.82 -4.16
CA LEU A 162 -4.70 20.40 -4.65
C LEU A 162 -4.73 18.89 -4.93
N LEU A 163 -3.73 18.37 -5.63
CA LEU A 163 -3.56 16.93 -5.89
C LEU A 163 -3.48 16.14 -4.58
N ARG A 164 -2.75 16.66 -3.58
CA ARG A 164 -2.64 16.06 -2.24
C ARG A 164 -3.98 16.00 -1.53
N ILE A 165 -4.79 17.06 -1.58
CA ILE A 165 -6.14 17.10 -0.98
C ILE A 165 -7.04 16.05 -1.63
N PHE A 166 -7.03 15.96 -2.97
CA PHE A 166 -7.83 14.95 -3.68
C PHE A 166 -7.37 13.51 -3.38
N ALA A 167 -6.08 13.30 -3.11
CA ALA A 167 -5.57 12.00 -2.70
C ALA A 167 -6.07 11.57 -1.30
N HIS A 168 -6.10 12.50 -0.33
CA HIS A 168 -6.42 12.17 1.08
C HIS A 168 -7.93 12.15 1.39
N ARG A 169 -8.78 12.82 0.60
CA ARG A 169 -10.21 12.94 0.91
C ARG A 169 -11.04 11.65 0.81
N LYS A 170 -10.45 10.49 0.48
CA LYS A 170 -11.19 9.22 0.33
C LYS A 170 -10.86 8.14 1.36
N THR A 171 -10.06 8.43 2.39
CA THR A 171 -9.74 7.49 3.48
C THR A 171 -10.57 7.75 4.74
N THR A 172 -11.86 8.05 4.58
CA THR A 172 -12.81 7.98 5.70
C THR A 172 -13.73 6.79 5.44
N VAL A 173 -13.35 5.66 5.99
CA VAL A 173 -14.22 4.53 6.33
C VAL A 173 -14.10 4.33 7.83
#